data_AF-A0A0C2GD81-F1
#
_entry.id   AF-A0A0C2GD81-F1
#
_cell.length_a   1.000
_cell.length_b   1.000
_cell.length_c   1.000
_cell.angle_alpha   90.00
_cell.angle_beta   90.00
_cell.angle_gamma   90.00
#
_symmetry.space_group_name_H-M   'P 1'
#
loop_
_entity.id
_entity.type
_entity.pdbx_description
1 polymer ?
#
loop_
_entity_poly.entity_id
_entity_poly.type
_entity_poly.pdbx_seq_one_letter_code
_entity_poly.pdbx_strand_id
1 'polypeptide(L)'
;MVRSAIESIAYHGGSTLTAQAVDLSVDDLLRGRRSDAIQVVVLMNDGMSQDAWDRVLAASQRLAATKAERFGVALGKEVSWH
;
A
#
# COMPACT_ATOMS: atom_id res chain seq x y z
N MET A 1 22.54 6.47 -0.26
CA MET A 1 22.25 5.64 -1.44
C MET A 1 20.91 4.95 -1.21
N VAL A 2 19.91 5.16 -2.09
CA VAL A 2 18.53 4.63 -1.93
C VAL A 2 18.53 3.11 -1.70
N ARG A 3 19.39 2.37 -2.42
CA ARG A 3 19.58 0.92 -2.26
C ARG A 3 19.88 0.52 -0.81
N SER A 4 20.89 1.12 -0.19
CA SER A 4 21.31 0.77 1.17
C SER A 4 20.24 1.07 2.22
N ALA A 5 19.37 2.05 1.96
CA ALA A 5 18.22 2.34 2.83
C ALA A 5 17.10 1.30 2.69
N ILE A 6 16.92 0.73 1.50
CA ILE A 6 15.97 -0.38 1.27
C ILE A 6 16.50 -1.67 1.91
N GLU A 7 17.79 -1.96 1.72
CA GLU A 7 18.45 -3.15 2.25
C GLU A 7 18.52 -3.18 3.79
N SER A 8 18.36 -2.02 4.46
CA SER A 8 18.37 -1.93 5.92
C SER A 8 16.98 -1.96 6.58
N ILE A 9 15.90 -2.07 5.81
CA ILE A 9 14.54 -2.18 6.36
C ILE A 9 14.41 -3.48 7.15
N ALA A 10 14.07 -3.36 8.44
CA ALA A 10 13.88 -4.51 9.31
C ALA A 10 12.52 -5.18 9.06
N TYR A 11 12.52 -6.51 9.03
CA TYR A 11 11.28 -7.28 9.02
C TYR A 11 10.68 -7.30 10.43
N HIS A 12 9.57 -6.58 10.60
CA HIS A 12 8.75 -6.64 11.79
C HIS A 12 7.63 -7.66 11.54
N GLY A 13 7.82 -8.90 12.00
CA GLY A 13 6.75 -9.91 11.96
C GLY A 13 5.51 -9.45 12.72
N GLY A 14 4.33 -9.98 12.39
CA GLY A 14 3.07 -9.59 13.02
C GLY A 14 1.86 -9.76 12.09
N SER A 15 0.73 -9.18 12.48
CA SER A 15 -0.50 -9.16 11.67
C SER A 15 -0.37 -8.25 10.44
N THR A 16 -1.11 -8.57 9.38
CA THR A 16 -1.16 -7.79 8.14
C THR A 16 -2.26 -6.73 8.19
N LEU A 17 -1.90 -5.48 8.50
CA LEU A 17 -2.80 -4.31 8.53
C LEU A 17 -2.73 -3.52 7.20
N THR A 18 -3.26 -4.11 6.13
CA THR A 18 -3.24 -3.52 4.78
C THR A 18 -3.97 -2.17 4.72
N ALA A 19 -5.11 -2.01 5.41
CA ALA A 19 -5.86 -0.76 5.38
C ALA A 19 -5.06 0.40 6.02
N GLN A 20 -4.37 0.12 7.13
CA GLN A 20 -3.50 1.10 7.78
C GLN A 20 -2.29 1.46 6.91
N ALA A 21 -1.68 0.47 6.24
CA ALA A 21 -0.57 0.72 5.32
C ALA A 21 -0.99 1.61 4.14
N VAL A 22 -2.18 1.39 3.59
CA VAL A 22 -2.76 2.25 2.54
C VAL A 22 -2.96 3.67 3.07
N ASP A 23 -3.54 3.82 4.26
CA ASP A 23 -3.74 5.13 4.88
C ASP A 23 -2.42 5.91 5.02
N LEU A 24 -1.38 5.25 5.55
CA LEU A 24 -0.03 5.83 5.67
C LEU A 24 0.57 6.23 4.32
N SER A 25 0.40 5.38 3.29
CA SER A 25 0.89 5.68 1.94
C SER A 25 0.22 6.93 1.34
N VAL A 26 -1.08 7.11 1.60
CA VAL A 26 -1.83 8.29 1.14
C VAL A 26 -1.35 9.54 1.86
N ASP A 27 -1.13 9.46 3.18
CA ASP A 27 -0.61 10.58 3.96
C ASP A 27 0.77 11.04 3.47
N ASP A 28 1.67 10.09 3.22
CA ASP A 28 3.02 10.38 2.71
C ASP A 28 2.98 10.97 1.30
N LEU A 29 2.15 10.41 0.41
CA LEU A 29 1.93 10.92 -0.93
C LEU A 29 1.39 12.35 -0.91
N LEU A 30 0.36 12.64 -0.10
CA LEU A 30 -0.21 13.98 -0.01
C LEU A 30 0.76 15.01 0.57
N ARG A 31 1.63 14.58 1.50
CA ARG A 31 2.64 15.45 2.12
C ARG A 31 3.78 15.80 1.16
N GLY A 32 4.22 14.85 0.34
CA GLY A 32 5.42 14.97 -0.47
C GLY A 32 5.21 15.19 -1.97
N ARG A 33 3.97 15.09 -2.47
CA ARG A 33 3.74 15.14 -3.93
C ARG A 33 4.08 16.50 -4.54
N ARG A 34 4.58 16.45 -5.77
CA ARG A 34 4.59 17.59 -6.69
C ARG A 34 3.32 17.57 -7.53
N SER A 35 2.70 18.73 -7.73
CA SER A 35 1.44 18.84 -8.48
C SER A 35 1.56 18.50 -9.97
N ASP A 36 2.77 18.56 -10.52
CA ASP A 36 3.07 18.30 -11.93
C ASP A 36 3.57 16.87 -12.20
N ALA A 37 3.77 16.06 -11.15
CA ALA A 37 4.27 14.70 -11.28
C ALA A 37 3.13 13.68 -11.32
N ILE A 38 3.34 12.59 -12.07
CA ILE A 38 2.48 11.39 -11.96
C ILE A 38 2.68 10.80 -10.57
N GLN A 39 1.57 10.51 -9.90
CA GLN A 39 1.56 9.91 -8.57
C GLN A 39 1.32 8.41 -8.71
N VAL A 40 2.13 7.58 -8.04
CA VAL A 40 2.05 6.12 -8.13
C VAL A 40 2.09 5.50 -6.74
N VAL A 41 1.21 4.54 -6.49
CA VAL A 41 1.20 3.70 -5.29
C VAL A 41 1.33 2.24 -5.72
N VAL A 42 2.33 1.56 -5.17
CA VAL A 42 2.56 0.12 -5.37
C VAL A 42 2.29 -0.61 -4.05
N LEU A 43 1.22 -1.39 -4.02
CA LEU A 43 0.85 -2.23 -2.89
C LEU A 43 1.36 -3.65 -3.12
N MET A 44 2.21 -4.14 -2.21
CA MET A 44 2.76 -5.50 -2.26
C MET A 44 2.29 -6.27 -1.03
N ASN A 45 1.49 -7.32 -1.20
CA ASN A 45 1.00 -8.16 -0.10
C ASN A 45 0.77 -9.61 -0.54
N ASP A 46 0.50 -10.50 0.41
CA ASP A 46 0.21 -11.92 0.20
C ASP A 46 -1.29 -12.28 0.23
N GLY A 47 -2.17 -11.26 0.16
CA GLY A 47 -3.62 -11.44 0.03
C GLY A 47 -4.42 -11.54 1.33
N MET A 48 -3.77 -11.59 2.50
CA MET A 48 -4.46 -11.82 3.79
C MET A 48 -4.40 -10.59 4.70
N SER A 49 -5.37 -9.67 4.60
CA SER A 49 -5.55 -8.58 5.58
C SER A 49 -6.36 -9.07 6.79
N GLN A 50 -5.96 -8.64 7.99
CA GLN A 50 -6.70 -8.85 9.23
C GLN A 50 -7.54 -7.62 9.63
N ASP A 51 -7.62 -6.61 8.76
CA ASP A 51 -8.42 -5.40 8.99
C ASP A 51 -9.92 -5.71 8.89
N ALA A 52 -10.73 -4.96 9.65
CA ALA A 52 -12.18 -4.98 9.49
C ALA A 52 -12.58 -4.50 8.08
N TRP A 53 -13.62 -5.10 7.49
CA TRP A 53 -14.00 -4.85 6.10
C TRP A 53 -14.36 -3.38 5.80
N ASP A 54 -15.00 -2.71 6.74
CA ASP A 54 -15.32 -1.28 6.66
C ASP A 54 -14.05 -0.41 6.57
N ARG A 55 -12.98 -0.79 7.29
CA ARG A 55 -11.67 -0.13 7.21
C ARG A 55 -11.01 -0.35 5.85
N VAL A 56 -11.09 -1.57 5.30
CA VAL A 56 -10.58 -1.87 3.95
C VAL A 56 -11.29 -1.01 2.91
N LEU A 57 -12.62 -0.92 2.97
CA LEU A 57 -13.40 -0.12 2.04
C LEU A 57 -13.08 1.37 2.16
N ALA A 58 -12.99 1.90 3.38
CA ALA A 58 -12.65 3.30 3.61
C ALA A 58 -11.25 3.66 3.08
N ALA A 59 -10.24 2.82 3.37
CA ALA A 59 -8.88 3.01 2.87
C ALA A 59 -8.81 2.93 1.33
N SER A 60 -9.55 1.99 0.73
CA SER A 60 -9.64 1.85 -0.73
C SER A 60 -10.25 3.09 -1.39
N GLN A 61 -11.36 3.62 -0.85
CA GLN A 61 -11.98 4.85 -1.33
C GLN A 61 -11.05 6.05 -1.19
N ARG A 62 -10.35 6.16 -0.05
CA ARG A 62 -9.38 7.22 0.21
C ARG A 62 -8.22 7.18 -0.78
N LEU A 63 -7.66 6.00 -1.05
CA LEU A 63 -6.61 5.81 -2.05
C LEU A 63 -7.12 6.17 -3.45
N ALA A 64 -8.34 5.77 -3.82
CA ALA A 64 -8.93 6.13 -5.11
C ALA A 64 -9.10 7.65 -5.29
N ALA A 65 -9.46 8.37 -4.24
CA ALA A 65 -9.62 9.83 -4.27
C ALA A 65 -8.32 10.58 -4.56
N THR A 66 -7.15 9.97 -4.34
CA THR A 66 -5.85 10.56 -4.68
C THR A 66 -5.62 10.70 -6.19
N LYS A 67 -6.36 9.91 -6.99
CA LYS A 67 -6.14 9.72 -8.44
C LYS A 67 -4.72 9.25 -8.81
N ALA A 68 -3.98 8.71 -7.85
CA ALA A 68 -2.70 8.06 -8.13
C ALA A 68 -2.93 6.79 -8.96
N GLU A 69 -1.95 6.48 -9.82
CA GLU A 69 -1.86 5.18 -10.46
C GLU A 69 -1.59 4.13 -9.40
N ARG A 70 -2.32 3.01 -9.45
CA ARG A 70 -2.33 2.00 -8.41
C ARG A 70 -1.95 0.65 -8.99
N PHE A 71 -0.92 0.04 -8.42
CA PHE A 71 -0.45 -1.29 -8.80
C PHE A 71 -0.53 -2.21 -7.59
N GLY A 72 -1.15 -3.38 -7.77
CA GLY A 72 -1.14 -4.46 -6.80
C GLY A 72 -0.17 -5.55 -7.23
N VAL A 73 0.73 -5.94 -6.34
CA VAL A 73 1.64 -7.08 -6.53
C VAL A 73 1.31 -8.11 -5.46
N ALA A 74 0.60 -9.15 -5.87
CA ALA A 74 0.25 -10.25 -4.98
C ALA A 74 1.40 -11.27 -4.92
N LEU A 75 1.74 -11.70 -3.71
CA LEU A 75 2.83 -12.63 -3.42
C LEU A 75 2.27 -13.95 -2.89
N GLY A 76 2.83 -15.07 -3.34
CA GLY A 76 2.44 -16.40 -2.84
C GLY A 76 1.46 -17.14 -3.74
N LYS A 77 0.98 -18.30 -3.25
CA LYS A 77 0.21 -19.26 -4.04
C LYS A 77 -1.31 -18.99 -4.05
N GLU A 78 -1.78 -18.10 -3.18
CA GLU A 78 -3.21 -17.82 -2.97
C GLU A 78 -3.74 -16.68 -3.84
N VAL A 79 -3.03 -16.34 -4.93
CA VAL A 79 -3.57 -15.44 -5.96
C VAL A 79 -4.57 -16.23 -6.80
N SER A 80 -5.75 -16.51 -6.23
CA SER A 80 -6.84 -17.16 -6.94
C SER A 80 -7.48 -16.15 -7.90
N TRP A 81 -7.15 -16.28 -9.18
CA TRP A 81 -7.96 -15.72 -10.25
C TRP A 81 -9.08 -16.73 -10.54
N HIS A 82 -10.26 -16.49 -9.97
CA HIS A 82 -11.52 -17.13 -10.36
C HIS A 82 -12.49 -16.06 -10.86
#